data_AF-A0A7J6VE59-F1
#
_entry.id   AF-A0A7J6VE59-F1
#
_cell.length_a   1.000
_cell.length_b   1.000
_cell.length_c   1.000
_cell.angle_alpha   90.00
_cell.angle_beta   90.00
_cell.angle_gamma   90.00
#
_symmetry.space_group_name_H-M   'P 1'
#
loop_
_entity.id
_entity.type
_entity.pdbx_description
1 polymer ?
#
loop_
_entity_poly.entity_id
_entity_poly.type
_entity_poly.pdbx_seq_one_letter_code
_entity_poly.pdbx_strand_id
1 'polypeptide(L)' 'MLMTREKPDIIMLQETKLEDCNDPTFSSLWRHPWYFDAIPSVGRSGGIIMAWNSDVVEVLNVKKG' A
#
# COMPACT_ATOMS: atom_id res chain seq x y z
N MET A 1 2.95 17.06 1.66
CA MET A 1 3.02 15.79 0.91
C MET A 1 1.60 15.44 0.47
N LEU A 2 1.36 15.03 -0.79
CA LEU A 2 0.02 14.82 -1.38
C LEU A 2 -0.94 14.03 -0.47
N MET A 3 -0.41 12.97 0.14
CA MET A 3 -1.13 12.03 1.01
C MET A 3 -1.64 12.64 2.31
N THR A 4 -0.88 13.56 2.89
CA THR A 4 -1.30 14.29 4.09
C THR A 4 -2.43 15.27 3.80
N ARG A 5 -2.52 15.78 2.56
CA ARG A 5 -3.54 16.76 2.14
C ARG A 5 -4.86 16.08 1.80
N GLU A 6 -4.80 15.06 0.95
CA GLU A 6 -5.99 14.40 0.42
C GLU A 6 -6.60 13.40 1.42
N LYS A 7 -5.80 12.92 2.40
CA LYS A 7 -6.24 11.97 3.45
C LYS A 7 -7.07 10.81 2.86
N PRO A 8 -6.56 10.10 1.83
CA PRO A 8 -7.30 8.97 1.26
C PRO A 8 -7.48 7.89 2.33
N ASP A 9 -8.54 7.07 2.20
CA ASP A 9 -8.79 5.87 3.01
C ASP A 9 -8.20 4.58 2.39
N ILE A 10 -7.92 4.61 1.08
CA ILE A 10 -7.30 3.53 0.30
C ILE A 10 -6.29 4.14 -0.67
N ILE A 11 -5.12 3.49 -0.80
CA ILE A 11 -4.10 3.85 -1.79
C ILE A 11 -3.69 2.61 -2.56
N MET A 12 -3.40 2.83 -3.84
CA MET A 12 -2.82 1.83 -4.74
C MET A 12 -1.62 2.46 -5.42
N LEU A 13 -0.44 1.85 -5.30
CA LEU A 13 0.75 2.24 -6.05
C LEU A 13 1.13 1.10 -6.99
N GLN A 14 1.48 1.45 -8.23
CA GLN A 14 1.97 0.53 -9.25
C GLN A 14 3.42 0.84 -9.59
N GLU A 15 4.07 -0.09 -10.27
CA GLU A 15 5.48 -0.01 -10.67
C GLU A 15 6.45 0.12 -9.47
N THR A 16 6.11 -0.50 -8.34
CA THR A 16 6.90 -0.41 -7.11
C THR A 16 7.86 -1.59 -6.95
N LYS A 17 9.05 -1.35 -6.40
CA LYS A 17 9.95 -2.43 -5.93
C LYS A 17 9.75 -2.76 -4.45
N LEU A 18 8.76 -2.14 -3.81
CA LEU A 18 8.44 -2.36 -2.41
C LEU A 18 7.77 -3.73 -2.28
N GLU A 19 8.49 -4.66 -1.67
CA GLU A 19 7.98 -5.98 -1.29
C GLU A 19 7.31 -5.94 0.10
N ASP A 20 7.50 -4.87 0.87
CA ASP A 20 6.93 -4.62 2.20
C ASP A 20 6.60 -3.12 2.39
N CYS A 21 5.44 -2.81 2.97
CA CYS A 21 5.03 -1.46 3.39
C CYS A 21 5.78 -0.95 4.64
N ASN A 22 6.57 -1.79 5.31
CA ASN A 22 7.46 -1.36 6.40
C ASN A 22 8.68 -0.57 5.90
N ASP A 23 8.80 -0.34 4.59
CA ASP A 23 9.82 0.55 4.06
C ASP A 23 9.67 1.97 4.66
N PRO A 24 10.77 2.58 5.15
CA PRO A 24 10.76 3.96 5.65
C PRO A 24 10.15 4.97 4.69
N THR A 25 10.25 4.72 3.37
CA THR A 25 9.63 5.55 2.34
C THR A 25 8.10 5.49 2.44
N PHE A 26 7.53 4.29 2.60
CA PHE A 26 6.09 4.09 2.70
C PHE A 26 5.54 4.60 4.04
N SER A 27 6.23 4.33 5.14
CA SER A 27 5.86 4.88 6.46
C SER A 27 6.04 6.40 6.56
N SER A 28 6.99 7.00 5.84
CA SER A 28 7.10 8.47 5.77
C SER A 28 5.97 9.12 4.97
N LEU A 29 5.39 8.39 4.02
CA LEU A 29 4.20 8.82 3.29
C LEU A 29 2.94 8.74 4.17
N TRP A 30 2.90 7.86 5.19
CA TRP A 30 1.72 7.62 6.04
C TRP A 30 1.98 7.49 7.54
N ARG A 31 1.33 8.37 8.31
CA ARG A 31 1.47 8.50 9.77
C ARG A 31 0.74 7.45 10.62
N HIS A 32 -0.06 6.56 10.04
CA HIS A 32 -0.97 5.68 10.80
C HIS A 32 -0.73 4.19 10.50
N PRO A 33 -1.10 3.29 11.43
CA PRO A 33 -1.03 1.85 11.19
C PRO A 33 -2.07 1.48 10.15
N TRP A 34 -1.61 1.15 8.95
CA TRP A 34 -2.43 0.77 7.83
C TRP A 34 -2.14 -0.68 7.47
N TYR A 35 -3.20 -1.43 7.16
CA TYR A 35 -3.04 -2.77 6.63
C TYR A 35 -2.75 -2.66 5.13
N PHE A 36 -2.04 -3.65 4.61
CA PHE A 36 -1.67 -3.67 3.20
C PHE A 36 -1.64 -5.09 2.67
N ASP A 37 -1.73 -5.20 1.35
CA ASP A 37 -1.34 -6.39 0.60
C ASP A 37 -0.57 -5.95 -0.65
N ALA A 38 0.29 -6.84 -1.14
CA ALA A 38 1.17 -6.54 -2.24
C ALA A 38 1.33 -7.72 -3.19
N ILE A 39 1.45 -7.40 -4.47
CA ILE A 39 1.96 -8.29 -5.50
C ILE A 39 3.43 -7.87 -5.72
N PRO A 40 4.41 -8.72 -5.40
CA PRO A 40 5.82 -8.36 -5.51
C PRO A 40 6.20 -8.12 -6.96
N SER A 41 7.25 -7.33 -7.18
CA SER A 41 7.86 -7.18 -8.50
C SER A 41 8.45 -8.51 -8.98
N VAL A 42 8.33 -8.81 -10.27
CA VAL A 42 8.93 -9.99 -10.90
C VAL A 42 9.80 -9.56 -12.07
N GLY A 43 11.12 -9.77 -11.95
CA GLY A 43 12.08 -9.42 -12.99
C GLY A 43 12.14 -7.92 -13.26
N ARG A 44 11.65 -7.49 -14.43
CA ARG A 44 11.60 -6.08 -14.83
C ARG A 44 10.23 -5.43 -14.60
N SER A 45 9.22 -6.22 -14.23
CA SER A 45 7.89 -5.72 -13.94
C SER A 45 7.87 -5.19 -12.51
N GLY A 46 7.41 -3.95 -12.30
CA GLY A 46 7.18 -3.46 -10.96
C GLY A 46 5.98 -4.15 -10.31
N GLY A 47 6.00 -4.19 -8.99
CA GLY A 47 4.94 -4.72 -8.15
C GLY A 47 3.79 -3.74 -8.00
N ILE A 48 2.75 -4.21 -7.32
CA ILE A 48 1.57 -3.45 -6.95
C ILE A 48 1.43 -3.53 -5.45
N ILE A 49 1.15 -2.41 -4.81
CA ILE A 49 0.87 -2.36 -3.38
C ILE A 49 -0.44 -1.62 -3.14
N MET A 50 -1.28 -2.21 -2.30
CA MET A 50 -2.53 -1.62 -1.85
C MET A 50 -2.50 -1.51 -0.33
N ALA A 51 -2.79 -0.33 0.19
CA ALA A 51 -2.89 -0.09 1.63
C ALA A 51 -4.21 0.61 1.95
N TRP A 52 -4.79 0.30 3.11
CA TRP A 52 -6.07 0.85 3.54
C TRP A 52 -6.12 1.11 5.05
N ASN A 53 -6.99 2.04 5.43
CA ASN A 53 -7.34 2.30 6.81
C ASN A 53 -8.33 1.24 7.31
N SER A 54 -7.91 0.36 8.23
CA SER A 54 -8.79 -0.69 8.79
C SER A 54 -9.94 -0.15 9.64
N ASP A 55 -9.88 1.10 10.09
CA ASP A 55 -10.98 1.71 10.84
C ASP A 55 -12.16 2.07 9.93
N VAL A 56 -11.94 2.15 8.61
CA VAL A 56 -12.93 2.59 7.61
C VAL A 56 -13.21 1.49 6.57
N VAL A 57 -12.23 0.65 6.28
CA VAL A 57 -12.28 -0.36 5.22
C VAL A 57 -12.16 -1.75 5.80
N GLU A 58 -13.20 -2.56 5.56
CA GLU A 58 -13.19 -4.00 5.83
C GLU A 58 -12.80 -4.78 4.56
N VAL A 59 -11.81 -5.67 4.68
CA VAL A 59 -11.39 -6.55 3.58
C VAL A 59 -12.05 -7.90 3.71
N LEU A 60 -12.93 -8.22 2.76
CA LEU A 60 -13.71 -9.47 2.76
C LEU A 60 -12.90 -10.68 2.26
N ASN A 61 -12.02 -10.48 1.28
CA ASN A 61 -11.20 -11.55 0.71
C ASN A 61 -9.96 -10.97 0.04
N VAL A 62 -8.82 -11.62 0.28
CA VAL A 62 -7.56 -11.37 -0.42
C VAL A 62 -7.25 -12.59 -1.27
N LYS A 63 -7.32 -12.43 -2.60
CA LYS A 63 -6.88 -13.47 -3.53
C LYS A 63 -5.46 -13.18 -3.98
N LYS A 64 -4.54 -14.05 -3.59
CA LYS A 64 -3.19 -14.06 -4.15
C LYS A 64 -3.22 -14.82 -5.47
N GLY A 65 -2.68 -14.20 -6.52
CA GLY A 65 -2.52 -14.80 -7.84
C GLY A 65 -1.46 -15.89 -7.85
#